data_AF-A0A844GBN7-F1
#
_entry.id   AF-A0A844GBN7-F1
#
_cell.length_a   1.000
_cell.length_b   1.000
_cell.length_c   1.000
_cell.angle_alpha   90.00
_cell.angle_beta   90.00
_cell.angle_gamma   90.00
#
_symmetry.space_group_name_H-M   'P 1'
#
loop_
_entity.id
_entity.type
_entity.pdbx_description
1 polymer ?
#
loop_
_entity_poly.entity_id
_entity_poly.type
_entity_poly.pdbx_seq_one_letter_code
_entity_poly.pdbx_strand_id
1 'polypeptide(L)'
;MQSLAKRLLQACQTDPEAVIAAIHLFHEGEYTIRHHLSVGVVTALLAQADERISEEEALLLVCAAITHDIGIIHVANNEAKLSDQHKALIQRHPVMSSTALRQAGVTEPLWLQTVEQHHERLDGSGYPQGLSGSAIGLHSRLLAVADVYCAMTRPRPYRPRAYFAMAAMRDLYVGQSQQLDHALIQLLIKTLGLTPPGSLVKLKNGETAVVKKCSTQWHTVKLCANDRNRHTDHAARTAGHPRQASGDCRPG
;
A
#
# COMPACT_ATOMS: atom_id res chain seq x y z
N MET A 1 -1.22 -17.84 9.36
CA MET A 1 -0.52 -16.78 8.59
C MET A 1 -0.37 -17.16 7.13
N GLN A 2 0.31 -18.27 6.80
CA GLN A 2 0.48 -18.71 5.40
C GLN A 2 -0.83 -18.92 4.62
N SER A 3 -1.89 -19.44 5.26
CA SER A 3 -3.21 -19.59 4.60
C SER A 3 -3.84 -18.25 4.19
N LEU A 4 -3.64 -17.20 4.99
CA LEU A 4 -4.09 -15.85 4.65
C LEU A 4 -3.22 -15.26 3.52
N ALA A 5 -1.90 -15.41 3.61
CA ALA A 5 -0.98 -14.95 2.57
C ALA A 5 -1.27 -15.59 1.21
N LYS A 6 -1.53 -16.90 1.16
CA LYS A 6 -1.97 -17.61 -0.05
C LYS A 6 -3.26 -17.03 -0.64
N ARG A 7 -4.23 -16.70 0.21
CA ARG A 7 -5.48 -16.07 -0.24
C ARG A 7 -5.27 -14.67 -0.79
N LEU A 8 -4.38 -13.86 -0.20
CA LEU A 8 -4.03 -12.54 -0.73
C LEU A 8 -3.34 -12.65 -2.09
N LEU A 9 -2.37 -13.55 -2.23
CA LEU A 9 -1.69 -13.82 -3.51
C LEU A 9 -2.69 -14.25 -4.60
N GLN A 10 -3.57 -15.20 -4.27
CA GLN A 10 -4.60 -15.68 -5.19
C GLN A 10 -5.59 -14.56 -5.57
N ALA A 11 -6.01 -13.72 -4.63
CA ALA A 11 -6.89 -12.60 -4.91
C ALA A 11 -6.23 -11.59 -5.85
N CYS A 12 -4.95 -11.28 -5.64
CA CYS A 12 -4.17 -10.40 -6.53
C CYS A 12 -4.01 -10.97 -7.94
N GLN A 13 -3.89 -12.29 -8.09
CA GLN A 13 -3.88 -12.96 -9.41
C GLN A 13 -5.24 -12.95 -10.09
N THR A 14 -6.31 -13.07 -9.30
CA THR A 14 -7.68 -13.20 -9.84
C THR A 14 -8.21 -11.87 -10.35
N ASP A 15 -8.09 -10.80 -9.55
CA ASP A 15 -8.57 -9.46 -9.92
C ASP A 15 -7.72 -8.39 -9.20
N PRO A 16 -6.55 -8.03 -9.74
CA PRO A 16 -5.64 -7.09 -9.09
C PRO A 16 -6.30 -5.70 -8.93
N GLU A 17 -7.09 -5.25 -9.90
CA GLU A 17 -7.77 -3.96 -9.80
C GLU A 17 -8.81 -3.93 -8.67
N ALA A 18 -9.57 -5.01 -8.46
CA ALA A 18 -10.52 -5.08 -7.35
C ALA A 18 -9.83 -5.06 -5.99
N VAL A 19 -8.71 -5.77 -5.84
CA VAL A 19 -7.96 -5.78 -4.58
C VAL A 19 -7.29 -4.43 -4.31
N ILE A 20 -6.73 -3.78 -5.34
CA ILE A 20 -6.22 -2.40 -5.23
C ILE A 20 -7.34 -1.43 -4.84
N ALA A 21 -8.52 -1.57 -5.45
CA ALA A 21 -9.68 -0.74 -5.09
C ALA A 21 -10.11 -0.99 -3.64
N ALA A 22 -10.08 -2.24 -3.19
CA ALA A 22 -10.47 -2.61 -1.84
C ALA A 22 -9.59 -1.89 -0.79
N ILE A 23 -8.27 -1.92 -0.93
CA ILE A 23 -7.37 -1.29 0.05
C ILE A 23 -7.48 0.24 0.10
N HIS A 24 -7.99 0.86 -0.97
CA HIS A 24 -8.22 2.32 -1.03
C HIS A 24 -9.63 2.74 -0.60
N LEU A 25 -10.65 1.89 -0.78
CA LEU A 25 -12.05 2.22 -0.49
C LEU A 25 -12.50 1.74 0.90
N PHE A 26 -12.00 0.61 1.38
CA PHE A 26 -12.42 0.05 2.66
C PHE A 26 -11.73 0.78 3.81
N HIS A 27 -12.53 1.50 4.59
CA HIS A 27 -12.04 2.29 5.73
C HIS A 27 -12.63 1.90 7.08
N GLU A 28 -13.43 0.85 7.12
CA GLU A 28 -14.02 0.31 8.34
C GLU A 28 -13.01 -0.57 9.10
N GLY A 29 -13.14 -0.60 10.44
CA GLY A 29 -12.32 -1.44 11.31
C GLY A 29 -11.07 -0.75 11.87
N GLU A 30 -10.30 -1.53 12.66
CA GLU A 30 -9.07 -1.04 13.29
C GLU A 30 -7.98 -0.75 12.26
N TYR A 31 -7.31 0.40 12.43
CA TYR A 31 -6.26 0.86 11.53
C TYR A 31 -5.15 -0.17 11.35
N THR A 32 -4.66 -0.75 12.45
CA THR A 32 -3.52 -1.65 12.45
C THR A 32 -3.77 -2.90 11.61
N ILE A 33 -4.97 -3.50 11.73
CA ILE A 33 -5.38 -4.64 10.91
C ILE A 33 -5.44 -4.25 9.44
N ARG A 34 -6.07 -3.12 9.13
CA ARG A 34 -6.16 -2.63 7.74
C ARG A 34 -4.78 -2.36 7.15
N HIS A 35 -3.88 -1.72 7.91
CA HIS A 35 -2.52 -1.43 7.47
C HIS A 35 -1.79 -2.71 7.08
N HIS A 36 -1.77 -3.72 7.94
CA HIS A 36 -1.12 -5.00 7.63
C HIS A 36 -1.72 -5.69 6.40
N LEU A 37 -3.04 -5.62 6.21
CA LEU A 37 -3.69 -6.17 5.02
C LEU A 37 -3.33 -5.37 3.75
N SER A 38 -3.34 -4.04 3.82
CA SER A 38 -2.95 -3.18 2.71
C SER A 38 -1.50 -3.41 2.30
N VAL A 39 -0.59 -3.47 3.28
CA VAL A 39 0.83 -3.79 3.03
C VAL A 39 0.95 -5.18 2.42
N GLY A 40 0.24 -6.18 2.95
CA GLY A 40 0.20 -7.54 2.40
C GLY A 40 -0.25 -7.59 0.93
N VAL A 41 -1.29 -6.83 0.57
CA VAL A 41 -1.78 -6.72 -0.82
C VAL A 41 -0.74 -6.06 -1.72
N VAL A 42 -0.21 -4.90 -1.31
CA VAL A 42 0.77 -4.17 -2.12
C VAL A 42 2.00 -5.04 -2.31
N THR A 43 2.50 -5.66 -1.25
CA THR A 43 3.62 -6.61 -1.32
C THR A 43 3.33 -7.79 -2.25
N ALA A 44 2.14 -8.39 -2.21
CA ALA A 44 1.76 -9.47 -3.11
C ALA A 44 1.81 -9.05 -4.58
N LEU A 45 1.27 -7.88 -4.90
CA LEU A 45 1.28 -7.31 -6.25
C LEU A 45 2.70 -7.01 -6.74
N LEU A 46 3.57 -6.48 -5.88
CA LEU A 46 4.97 -6.22 -6.22
C LEU A 46 5.76 -7.52 -6.40
N ALA A 47 5.58 -8.49 -5.50
CA ALA A 47 6.27 -9.78 -5.59
C ALA A 47 5.91 -10.53 -6.88
N GLN A 48 4.64 -10.49 -7.29
CA GLN A 48 4.19 -11.10 -8.55
C GLN A 48 4.69 -10.35 -9.81
N ALA A 49 5.03 -9.07 -9.68
CA ALA A 49 5.53 -8.25 -10.78
C ALA A 49 7.07 -8.21 -10.88
N ASP A 50 7.78 -8.74 -9.88
CA ASP A 50 9.24 -8.75 -9.82
C ASP A 50 9.80 -10.13 -10.22
N GLU A 51 10.39 -10.23 -11.41
CA GLU A 51 10.94 -11.48 -11.95
C GLU A 51 12.07 -12.10 -11.11
N ARG A 52 12.62 -11.35 -10.15
CA ARG A 52 13.67 -11.82 -9.24
C ARG A 52 13.12 -12.60 -8.03
N ILE A 53 11.80 -12.62 -7.83
CA ILE A 53 11.14 -13.23 -6.68
C ILE A 53 10.36 -14.46 -7.14
N SER A 54 10.69 -15.62 -6.59
CA SER A 54 9.96 -16.86 -6.85
C SER A 54 8.60 -16.91 -6.15
N GLU A 55 7.71 -17.82 -6.56
CA GLU A 55 6.39 -17.98 -5.91
C GLU A 55 6.49 -18.36 -4.42
N GLU A 56 7.51 -19.14 -4.05
CA GLU A 56 7.77 -19.52 -2.67
C GLU A 56 8.24 -18.31 -1.85
N GLU A 57 9.17 -17.52 -2.38
CA GLU A 57 9.63 -16.28 -1.76
C GLU A 57 8.49 -15.27 -1.64
N ALA A 58 7.63 -15.14 -2.65
CA ALA A 58 6.45 -14.28 -2.62
C ALA A 58 5.51 -14.66 -1.47
N LEU A 59 5.30 -15.95 -1.21
CA LEU A 59 4.51 -16.41 -0.07
C LEU A 59 5.13 -15.99 1.26
N LEU A 60 6.44 -16.18 1.45
CA LEU A 60 7.14 -15.81 2.68
C LEU A 60 7.18 -14.29 2.88
N LEU A 61 7.37 -13.53 1.81
CA LEU A 61 7.37 -12.08 1.80
C LEU A 61 5.99 -11.51 2.14
N VAL A 62 4.90 -12.08 1.62
CA VAL A 62 3.53 -11.69 2.03
C VAL A 62 3.25 -12.07 3.49
N CYS A 63 3.80 -13.21 3.96
CA CYS A 63 3.73 -13.55 5.39
C CYS A 63 4.47 -12.51 6.25
N ALA A 64 5.65 -12.04 5.83
CA ALA A 64 6.37 -10.95 6.48
C ALA A 64 5.53 -9.66 6.48
N ALA A 65 4.96 -9.29 5.34
CA ALA A 65 4.15 -8.09 5.20
C ALA A 65 2.95 -8.03 6.14
N ILE A 66 2.21 -9.13 6.32
CA ILE A 66 1.05 -9.14 7.23
C ILE A 66 1.43 -9.24 8.72
N THR A 67 2.72 -9.40 9.04
CA THR A 67 3.21 -9.61 10.42
C THR A 67 4.33 -8.67 10.87
N HIS A 68 4.80 -7.77 10.01
CA HIS A 68 5.98 -6.94 10.28
C HIS A 68 5.88 -6.13 11.60
N ASP A 69 4.66 -5.72 11.97
CA ASP A 69 4.37 -4.86 13.12
C ASP A 69 3.70 -5.59 14.30
N ILE A 70 3.68 -6.93 14.30
CA ILE A 70 3.01 -7.71 15.36
C ILE A 70 3.57 -7.40 16.76
N GLY A 71 4.85 -7.02 16.86
CA GLY A 71 5.51 -6.64 18.10
C GLY A 71 4.97 -5.35 18.75
N ILE A 72 4.24 -4.51 18.02
CA ILE A 72 3.71 -3.23 18.51
C ILE A 72 2.21 -3.06 18.35
N ILE A 73 1.49 -4.15 18.07
CA ILE A 73 0.05 -4.12 17.81
C ILE A 73 -0.76 -3.45 18.94
N HIS A 74 -0.32 -3.62 20.20
CA HIS A 74 -0.98 -3.03 21.38
C HIS A 74 -0.55 -1.59 21.68
N VAL A 75 0.56 -1.12 21.09
CA VAL A 75 1.11 0.22 21.35
C VAL A 75 0.64 1.23 20.29
N ALA A 76 0.44 0.78 19.06
CA ALA A 76 0.02 1.62 17.94
C ALA A 76 -1.33 2.35 18.14
N ASN A 77 -2.16 1.90 19.08
CA ASN A 77 -3.47 2.51 19.38
C ASN A 77 -3.40 3.74 20.29
N ASN A 78 -2.24 4.08 20.85
CA ASN A 78 -2.08 5.21 21.77
C ASN A 78 -1.28 6.35 21.10
N GLU A 79 -1.96 7.24 20.36
CA GLU A 79 -1.38 8.43 19.70
C GLU A 79 -0.95 9.56 20.67
N ALA A 80 -0.64 9.24 21.94
CA ALA A 80 -0.09 10.22 22.86
C ALA A 80 1.33 10.62 22.42
N LYS A 81 1.66 11.93 22.51
CA LYS A 81 2.97 12.52 22.16
C LYS A 81 4.10 11.52 22.38
N LEU A 82 4.86 11.25 21.32
CA LEU A 82 6.00 10.32 21.32
C LEU A 82 7.00 10.72 22.41
N SER A 83 6.84 10.17 23.61
CA SER A 83 7.87 10.19 24.63
C SER A 83 9.09 9.47 24.07
N ASP A 84 10.27 9.74 24.62
CA ASP A 84 11.48 9.05 24.16
C ASP A 84 11.37 7.52 24.37
N GLN A 85 10.54 7.08 25.32
CA GLN A 85 10.16 5.68 25.51
C GLN A 85 9.35 5.12 24.33
N HIS A 86 8.38 5.87 23.79
CA HIS A 86 7.64 5.46 22.59
C HIS A 86 8.55 5.38 21.36
N LYS A 87 9.49 6.32 21.18
CA LYS A 87 10.45 6.27 20.08
C LYS A 87 11.37 5.04 20.16
N ALA A 88 11.89 4.76 21.35
CA ALA A 88 12.74 3.58 21.58
C ALA A 88 11.97 2.27 21.31
N LEU A 89 10.69 2.23 21.66
CA LEU A 89 9.83 1.08 21.39
C LEU A 89 9.55 0.91 19.89
N ILE A 90 9.26 2.01 19.17
CA ILE A 90 9.14 1.98 17.71
C ILE A 90 10.45 1.49 17.08
N GLN A 91 11.62 1.98 17.47
CA GLN A 91 12.88 1.50 16.88
C GLN A 91 13.19 0.02 17.18
N ARG A 92 12.60 -0.54 18.25
CA ARG A 92 12.79 -1.95 18.64
C ARG A 92 11.77 -2.89 18.03
N HIS A 93 10.66 -2.38 17.47
CA HIS A 93 9.59 -3.25 17.02
C HIS A 93 9.99 -4.29 15.97
N PRO A 94 10.92 -4.04 15.02
CA PRO A 94 11.28 -5.07 14.05
C PRO A 94 11.82 -6.33 14.74
N VAL A 95 12.65 -6.13 15.77
CA VAL A 95 13.20 -7.21 16.61
C VAL A 95 12.14 -7.85 17.50
N MET A 96 11.22 -7.04 18.06
CA MET A 96 10.12 -7.56 18.87
C MET A 96 9.17 -8.42 18.03
N SER A 97 8.84 -7.98 16.81
CA SER A 97 8.02 -8.71 15.86
C SER A 97 8.68 -10.02 15.46
N SER A 98 9.97 -10.02 15.10
CA SER A 98 10.66 -11.26 14.74
C SER A 98 10.78 -12.22 15.93
N THR A 99 10.99 -11.71 17.14
CA THR A 99 11.00 -12.51 18.37
C THR A 99 9.65 -13.17 18.63
N ALA A 100 8.56 -12.42 18.49
CA ALA A 100 7.20 -12.94 18.65
C ALA A 100 6.90 -14.01 17.59
N LEU A 101 7.34 -13.82 16.34
CA LEU A 101 7.19 -14.80 15.28
C LEU A 101 7.96 -16.10 15.56
N ARG A 102 9.21 -16.00 16.06
CA ARG A 102 9.98 -17.18 16.49
C ARG A 102 9.28 -17.94 17.61
N GLN A 103 8.74 -17.23 18.60
CA GLN A 103 7.95 -17.83 19.69
C GLN A 103 6.68 -18.50 19.18
N ALA A 104 6.07 -17.98 18.11
CA ALA A 104 4.93 -18.57 17.43
C ALA A 104 5.29 -19.73 16.48
N GLY A 105 6.56 -20.16 16.45
CA GLY A 105 7.04 -21.31 15.67
C GLY A 105 7.45 -20.98 14.24
N VAL A 106 7.61 -19.71 13.87
CA VAL A 106 8.16 -19.34 12.55
C VAL A 106 9.66 -19.59 12.53
N THR A 107 10.10 -20.44 11.61
CA THR A 107 11.51 -20.82 11.42
C THR A 107 12.13 -20.30 10.14
N GLU A 108 11.33 -19.71 9.24
CA GLU A 108 11.77 -19.31 7.91
C GLU A 108 12.70 -18.09 7.96
N PRO A 109 13.99 -18.22 7.58
CA PRO A 109 14.95 -17.12 7.71
C PRO A 109 14.56 -15.90 6.88
N LEU A 110 14.05 -16.11 5.67
CA LEU A 110 13.65 -15.03 4.78
C LEU A 110 12.53 -14.18 5.39
N TRP A 111 11.51 -14.82 5.97
CA TRP A 111 10.40 -14.13 6.61
C TRP A 111 10.92 -13.30 7.80
N LEU A 112 11.68 -13.93 8.70
CA LEU A 112 12.18 -13.26 9.90
C LEU A 112 13.12 -12.10 9.57
N GLN A 113 14.05 -12.28 8.62
CA GLN A 113 14.95 -11.24 8.17
C GLN A 113 14.20 -10.07 7.52
N THR A 114 13.19 -10.36 6.70
CA THR A 114 12.36 -9.32 6.06
C THR A 114 11.67 -8.47 7.11
N VAL A 115 11.13 -9.09 8.16
CA VAL A 115 10.52 -8.39 9.30
C VAL A 115 11.55 -7.57 10.08
N GLU A 116 12.76 -8.09 10.32
CA GLU A 116 13.78 -7.35 11.07
C GLU A 116 14.32 -6.12 10.30
N GLN A 117 14.35 -6.18 8.96
CA GLN A 117 15.02 -5.19 8.12
C GLN A 117 14.09 -4.19 7.41
N HIS A 118 12.76 -4.29 7.55
CA HIS A 118 11.84 -3.43 6.77
C HIS A 118 11.93 -1.92 7.09
N HIS A 119 12.56 -1.56 8.22
CA HIS A 119 12.90 -0.18 8.56
C HIS A 119 14.34 0.24 8.25
N GLU A 120 15.15 -0.64 7.66
CA GLU A 120 16.46 -0.27 7.14
C GLU A 120 16.31 0.64 5.91
N ARG A 121 17.30 1.52 5.70
CA ARG A 121 17.31 2.51 4.62
C ARG A 121 18.62 2.42 3.86
N LEU A 122 18.59 2.62 2.55
CA LEU A 122 19.76 2.44 1.69
C LEU A 122 20.95 3.33 2.07
N ASP A 123 20.69 4.48 2.69
CA ASP A 123 21.68 5.44 3.19
C ASP A 123 22.23 5.10 4.59
N GLY A 124 21.74 4.03 5.23
CA GLY A 124 22.14 3.65 6.59
C GLY A 124 21.43 4.40 7.71
N SER A 125 20.48 5.29 7.40
CA SER A 125 19.70 6.03 8.42
C SER A 125 18.62 5.18 9.10
N GLY A 126 18.41 3.96 8.63
CA GLY A 126 17.41 3.03 9.11
C GLY A 126 17.78 2.34 10.42
N TYR A 127 16.89 1.44 10.84
CA TYR A 127 17.00 0.69 12.09
C TYR A 127 16.40 -0.72 11.90
N PRO A 128 16.73 -1.70 12.77
CA PRO A 128 17.49 -1.59 14.02
C PRO A 128 19.01 -1.75 13.90
N GLN A 129 19.53 -2.24 12.77
CA GLN A 129 20.95 -2.57 12.57
C GLN A 129 21.73 -1.45 11.88
N GLY A 130 21.06 -0.51 11.20
CA GLY A 130 21.72 0.57 10.45
C GLY A 130 22.39 0.04 9.19
N LEU A 131 21.76 -0.94 8.54
CA LEU A 131 22.25 -1.52 7.29
C LEU A 131 22.10 -0.52 6.15
N SER A 132 22.97 -0.64 5.15
CA SER A 132 22.97 0.23 3.97
C SER A 132 23.15 -0.55 2.68
N GLY A 133 22.71 0.03 1.57
CA GLY A 133 22.89 -0.53 0.23
C GLY A 133 22.47 -2.01 0.10
N SER A 134 23.41 -2.83 -0.37
CA SER A 134 23.21 -4.26 -0.63
C SER A 134 23.17 -5.13 0.64
N ALA A 135 23.46 -4.59 1.82
CA ALA A 135 23.30 -5.32 3.07
C ALA A 135 21.82 -5.54 3.43
N ILE A 136 20.92 -4.76 2.82
CA ILE A 136 19.48 -4.89 2.98
C ILE A 136 18.95 -5.86 1.91
N GLY A 137 18.30 -6.94 2.35
CA GLY A 137 17.72 -7.94 1.46
C GLY A 137 16.71 -7.33 0.48
N LEU A 138 16.61 -7.89 -0.74
CA LEU A 138 15.63 -7.44 -1.74
C LEU A 138 14.20 -7.44 -1.18
N HIS A 139 13.83 -8.51 -0.49
CA HIS A 139 12.54 -8.70 0.17
C HIS A 139 12.24 -7.60 1.19
N SER A 140 13.22 -7.24 2.03
CA SER A 140 13.12 -6.17 3.02
C SER A 140 12.96 -4.80 2.36
N ARG A 141 13.72 -4.52 1.28
CA ARG A 141 13.58 -3.28 0.51
C ARG A 141 12.20 -3.16 -0.15
N LEU A 142 11.67 -4.27 -0.68
CA LEU A 142 10.33 -4.30 -1.25
C LEU A 142 9.26 -4.06 -0.19
N LEU A 143 9.38 -4.72 0.97
CA LEU A 143 8.46 -4.50 2.08
C LEU A 143 8.52 -3.06 2.59
N ALA A 144 9.71 -2.46 2.70
CA ALA A 144 9.87 -1.06 3.10
C ALA A 144 9.14 -0.10 2.16
N VAL A 145 9.21 -0.32 0.84
CA VAL A 145 8.48 0.47 -0.16
C VAL A 145 6.97 0.31 -0.01
N ALA A 146 6.49 -0.93 0.16
CA ALA A 146 5.07 -1.22 0.34
C ALA A 146 4.51 -0.59 1.63
N ASP A 147 5.23 -0.72 2.74
CA ASP A 147 4.85 -0.16 4.04
C ASP A 147 4.75 1.37 4.01
N VAL A 148 5.79 2.04 3.51
CA VAL A 148 5.80 3.51 3.39
C VAL A 148 4.65 4.00 2.51
N TYR A 149 4.39 3.34 1.39
CA TYR A 149 3.25 3.68 0.54
C TYR A 149 1.90 3.56 1.28
N CYS A 150 1.67 2.45 1.98
CA CYS A 150 0.43 2.24 2.73
C CYS A 150 0.27 3.25 3.89
N ALA A 151 1.36 3.59 4.58
CA ALA A 151 1.36 4.60 5.63
C ALA A 151 1.04 6.00 5.09
N MET A 152 1.54 6.34 3.90
CA MET A 152 1.29 7.63 3.22
C MET A 152 -0.14 7.74 2.67
N THR A 153 -0.75 6.61 2.27
CA THR A 153 -2.11 6.57 1.72
C THR A 153 -3.21 6.42 2.78
N ARG A 154 -2.84 6.36 4.08
CA ARG A 154 -3.78 6.34 5.20
C ARG A 154 -4.72 7.58 5.17
N PRO A 155 -6.04 7.40 5.35
CA PRO A 155 -6.96 8.50 5.60
C PRO A 155 -6.57 9.27 6.85
N ARG A 156 -6.30 10.57 6.72
CA ARG A 156 -6.12 11.48 7.86
C ARG A 156 -7.33 12.39 8.02
N PRO A 157 -7.81 12.67 9.26
CA PRO A 157 -9.02 13.46 9.50
C PRO A 157 -9.04 14.85 8.82
N TYR A 158 -7.86 15.40 8.52
CA TYR A 158 -7.67 16.77 8.07
C TYR A 158 -7.27 16.92 6.59
N ARG A 159 -7.21 15.84 5.79
CA ARG A 159 -6.71 15.91 4.39
C ARG A 159 -7.64 15.18 3.40
N PRO A 160 -8.03 15.79 2.26
CA PRO A 160 -9.00 15.18 1.33
C PRO A 160 -8.49 13.89 0.67
N ARG A 161 -9.37 12.87 0.60
CA ARG A 161 -9.07 11.48 0.18
C ARG A 161 -8.55 11.30 -1.25
N ALA A 162 -9.01 12.14 -2.18
CA ALA A 162 -8.69 12.06 -3.61
C ALA A 162 -7.21 12.28 -3.93
N TYR A 163 -6.46 12.92 -3.02
CA TYR A 163 -5.08 13.32 -3.28
C TYR A 163 -4.04 12.37 -2.68
N PHE A 164 -4.43 11.35 -1.90
CA PHE A 164 -3.47 10.54 -1.16
C PHE A 164 -2.60 9.65 -2.06
N ALA A 165 -3.17 8.91 -3.01
CA ALA A 165 -2.40 7.96 -3.79
C ALA A 165 -1.43 8.65 -4.76
N MET A 166 -1.91 9.62 -5.56
CA MET A 166 -1.02 10.36 -6.48
C MET A 166 0.05 11.17 -5.74
N ALA A 167 -0.32 11.85 -4.64
CA ALA A 167 0.67 12.59 -3.85
C ALA A 167 1.66 11.63 -3.18
N ALA A 168 1.20 10.51 -2.61
CA ALA A 168 2.08 9.50 -2.02
C ALA A 168 3.06 8.94 -3.05
N MET A 169 2.60 8.60 -4.27
CA MET A 169 3.49 8.14 -5.35
C MET A 169 4.54 9.21 -5.71
N ARG A 170 4.14 10.48 -5.81
CA ARG A 170 5.04 11.59 -6.11
C ARG A 170 6.06 11.81 -4.99
N ASP A 171 5.59 11.87 -3.75
CA ASP A 171 6.41 12.10 -2.57
C ASP A 171 7.36 10.94 -2.32
N LEU A 172 6.95 9.70 -2.61
CA LEU A 172 7.81 8.52 -2.58
C LEU A 172 8.90 8.61 -3.65
N TYR A 173 8.53 8.95 -4.89
CA TYR A 173 9.47 9.06 -6.00
C TYR A 173 10.49 10.19 -5.83
N VAL A 174 10.06 11.36 -5.35
CA VAL A 174 10.93 12.54 -5.21
C VAL A 174 11.62 12.58 -3.84
N GLY A 175 10.90 12.30 -2.77
CA GLY A 175 11.33 12.56 -1.40
C GLY A 175 12.04 11.39 -0.70
N GLN A 176 11.92 10.17 -1.22
CA GLN A 176 12.48 8.96 -0.57
C GLN A 176 13.47 8.19 -1.45
N SER A 177 13.84 8.72 -2.62
CA SER A 177 14.69 8.04 -3.61
C SER A 177 16.12 7.73 -3.13
N GLN A 178 16.61 8.43 -2.09
CA GLN A 178 17.90 8.14 -1.45
C GLN A 178 17.81 7.09 -0.34
N GLN A 179 16.64 6.96 0.30
CA GLN A 179 16.43 6.09 1.46
C GLN A 179 15.81 4.73 1.09
N LEU A 180 15.02 4.69 0.02
CA LEU A 180 14.32 3.52 -0.48
C LEU A 180 14.80 3.15 -1.88
N ASP A 181 14.60 1.89 -2.25
CA ASP A 181 15.03 1.37 -3.55
C ASP A 181 14.20 1.97 -4.70
N HIS A 182 14.85 2.82 -5.50
CA HIS A 182 14.22 3.53 -6.60
C HIS A 182 13.63 2.59 -7.66
N ALA A 183 14.26 1.44 -7.93
CA ALA A 183 13.74 0.48 -8.90
C ALA A 183 12.43 -0.16 -8.39
N LEU A 184 12.33 -0.41 -7.08
CA LEU A 184 11.12 -0.92 -6.45
C LEU A 184 10.02 0.15 -6.35
N ILE A 185 10.37 1.43 -6.18
CA ILE A 185 9.40 2.53 -6.29
C ILE A 185 8.83 2.61 -7.71
N GLN A 186 9.69 2.49 -8.73
CA GLN A 186 9.25 2.46 -10.12
C GLN A 186 8.34 1.25 -10.40
N LEU A 187 8.68 0.08 -9.85
CA LEU A 187 7.83 -1.11 -9.92
C LEU A 187 6.46 -0.84 -9.28
N LEU A 188 6.42 -0.24 -8.09
CA LEU A 188 5.18 0.15 -7.43
C LEU A 188 4.31 1.06 -8.31
N ILE A 189 4.89 2.10 -8.91
CA ILE A 189 4.17 3.01 -9.80
C ILE A 189 3.68 2.27 -11.05
N LYS A 190 4.48 1.37 -11.61
CA LYS A 190 4.09 0.56 -12.77
C LYS A 190 2.94 -0.40 -12.44
N THR A 191 2.93 -1.00 -11.25
CA THR A 191 1.95 -1.99 -10.81
C THR A 191 0.63 -1.35 -10.40
N LEU A 192 0.67 -0.28 -9.59
CA LEU A 192 -0.54 0.37 -9.06
C LEU A 192 -1.05 1.51 -9.94
N GLY A 193 -0.20 2.06 -10.82
CA GLY A 193 -0.48 3.30 -11.52
C GLY A 193 -0.41 4.54 -10.62
N LEU A 194 -0.37 5.72 -11.24
CA LEU A 194 -0.39 6.99 -10.51
C LEU A 194 -1.73 7.23 -9.81
N THR A 195 -2.82 6.86 -10.47
CA THR A 195 -4.19 6.90 -9.95
C THR A 195 -4.72 5.48 -9.80
N PRO A 196 -4.42 4.80 -8.69
CA PRO A 196 -4.81 3.40 -8.52
C PRO A 196 -6.34 3.25 -8.43
N PRO A 197 -6.89 2.09 -8.82
CA PRO A 197 -8.26 1.69 -8.53
C PRO A 197 -8.67 2.03 -7.09
N GLY A 198 -9.89 2.51 -6.91
CA GLY A 198 -10.40 3.01 -5.64
C GLY A 198 -10.08 4.47 -5.32
N SER A 199 -9.21 5.13 -6.10
CA SER A 199 -8.99 6.57 -5.96
C SER A 199 -10.26 7.36 -6.32
N LEU A 200 -10.57 8.38 -5.52
CA LEU A 200 -11.62 9.36 -5.84
C LEU A 200 -11.04 10.45 -6.72
N VAL A 201 -11.73 10.84 -7.78
CA VAL A 201 -11.34 11.95 -8.67
C VAL A 201 -12.51 12.89 -8.90
N LYS A 202 -12.21 14.16 -9.17
CA LYS A 202 -13.19 15.17 -9.58
C LYS A 202 -13.12 15.37 -11.09
N LEU A 203 -14.25 15.23 -11.75
CA LEU A 203 -14.41 15.42 -13.19
C LEU A 203 -14.50 16.90 -13.55
N LYS A 204 -14.26 17.24 -14.82
CA LYS A 204 -14.38 18.62 -15.33
C LYS A 204 -15.79 19.21 -15.13
N ASN A 205 -16.82 18.37 -15.12
CA ASN A 205 -18.21 18.76 -14.86
C ASN A 205 -18.54 18.91 -13.35
N GLY A 206 -17.55 18.74 -12.46
CA GLY A 206 -17.71 18.86 -11.01
C GLY A 206 -18.12 17.58 -10.29
N GLU A 207 -18.49 16.51 -11.01
CA GLU A 207 -18.90 15.23 -10.42
C GLU A 207 -17.71 14.50 -9.80
N THR A 208 -18.00 13.66 -8.79
CA THR A 208 -17.01 12.77 -8.19
C THR A 208 -17.15 11.37 -8.76
N ALA A 209 -16.03 10.76 -9.13
CA ALA A 209 -15.97 9.41 -9.65
C ALA A 209 -14.88 8.59 -8.96
N VAL A 210 -15.01 7.26 -9.06
CA VAL A 210 -14.03 6.30 -8.53
C VAL A 210 -13.27 5.68 -9.70
N VAL A 211 -11.95 5.59 -9.56
CA VAL A 211 -11.09 4.87 -10.51
C VAL A 211 -11.36 3.37 -10.47
N LYS A 212 -11.69 2.78 -11.61
CA LYS A 212 -11.96 1.34 -11.74
C LYS A 212 -10.75 0.55 -12.24
N LYS A 213 -9.91 1.15 -13.10
CA LYS A 213 -8.74 0.47 -13.69
C LYS A 213 -7.51 1.36 -13.69
N CYS A 214 -6.36 0.74 -13.45
CA CYS A 214 -5.07 1.34 -13.72
C CYS A 214 -4.98 1.71 -15.20
N SER A 215 -4.41 2.88 -15.48
CA SER A 215 -4.01 3.24 -16.83
C SER A 215 -2.53 3.55 -16.84
N THR A 216 -1.82 2.96 -17.79
CA THR A 216 -0.44 3.32 -18.12
C THR A 216 -0.37 4.62 -18.93
N GLN A 217 -1.50 5.09 -19.46
CA GLN A 217 -1.62 6.36 -20.15
C GLN A 217 -2.05 7.44 -19.15
N TRP A 218 -1.17 8.42 -18.97
CA TRP A 218 -1.27 9.58 -18.06
C TRP A 218 -2.54 10.43 -18.21
N HIS A 219 -3.40 10.15 -19.20
CA HIS A 219 -4.57 10.95 -19.54
C HIS A 219 -5.92 10.27 -19.37
N THR A 220 -5.96 8.94 -19.30
CA THR A 220 -7.23 8.24 -19.44
C THR A 220 -7.42 7.31 -18.27
N VAL A 221 -8.37 7.63 -17.39
CA VAL A 221 -8.73 6.76 -16.28
C VAL A 221 -10.15 6.24 -16.53
N LYS A 222 -10.39 4.95 -16.32
CA LYS A 222 -11.75 4.39 -16.40
C LYS A 222 -12.45 4.61 -15.08
N LEU A 223 -13.60 5.28 -15.13
CA LEU A 223 -14.28 5.78 -13.95
C LEU A 223 -15.68 5.17 -13.77
N CYS A 224 -16.10 5.04 -12.51
CA CYS A 224 -17.50 4.85 -12.12
C CYS A 224 -18.00 6.14 -11.44
N ALA A 225 -18.99 6.81 -12.04
CA ALA A 225 -19.60 8.04 -11.52
C ALA A 225 -20.89 7.74 -10.72
N ASN A 226 -21.16 8.56 -9.69
CA ASN A 226 -22.36 8.43 -8.86
C ASN A 226 -23.50 9.29 -9.43
N ASP A 227 -24.58 8.66 -9.90
CA ASP A 227 -25.71 9.32 -10.63
C ASP A 227 -26.72 10.02 -9.68
N ARG A 228 -26.32 10.40 -8.46
CA ARG A 228 -27.25 10.80 -7.37
C ARG A 228 -27.57 12.29 -7.26
N ASN A 229 -27.25 13.13 -8.25
CA ASN A 229 -27.56 14.56 -8.17
C ASN A 229 -28.28 15.12 -9.41
N ARG A 230 -29.34 14.45 -9.88
CA ARG A 230 -30.29 15.04 -10.84
C ARG A 230 -31.39 15.81 -10.11
N HIS A 231 -31.07 17.03 -9.68
CA HIS A 231 -32.06 18.10 -9.53
C HIS A 231 -31.59 19.31 -10.35
N THR A 232 -31.64 19.17 -11.67
CA THR A 232 -32.01 20.25 -12.59
C THR A 232 -32.47 19.61 -13.90
N ASP A 233 -33.70 19.94 -14.28
CA ASP A 233 -34.33 19.53 -15.53
C ASP A 233 -33.49 19.94 -16.74
N HIS A 234 -33.14 18.97 -17.58
CA HIS A 234 -33.57 18.94 -18.99
C HIS A 234 -33.13 17.65 -19.69
N ALA A 235 -34.14 16.89 -20.11
CA ALA A 235 -34.17 15.89 -21.17
C ALA A 235 -32.92 15.02 -21.45
N ALA A 236 -32.94 13.79 -20.93
CA ALA A 236 -32.47 12.63 -21.70
C ALA A 236 -33.17 11.36 -21.21
N ARG A 237 -34.09 10.87 -22.05
CA ARG A 237 -34.78 9.58 -21.91
C ARG A 237 -33.80 8.41 -22.06
N THR A 238 -34.25 7.27 -21.52
CA THR A 238 -33.83 5.87 -21.74
C THR A 238 -32.74 5.24 -20.85
N ALA A 239 -33.25 4.40 -19.95
CA ALA A 239 -32.87 3.00 -19.65
C ALA A 239 -31.39 2.66 -19.34
N GLY A 240 -31.16 2.37 -18.05
CA GLY A 240 -30.47 1.17 -17.55
C GLY A 240 -29.15 0.74 -18.18
N HIS A 241 -28.04 1.31 -17.70
CA HIS A 241 -26.73 0.67 -17.48
C HIS A 241 -25.78 1.70 -16.83
N PRO A 242 -24.88 1.32 -15.90
CA PRO A 242 -23.87 2.23 -15.40
C PRO A 242 -22.99 2.70 -16.57
N ARG A 243 -23.02 4.00 -16.88
CA ARG A 243 -22.26 4.58 -17.99
C ARG A 243 -20.77 4.49 -17.70
N GLN A 244 -20.04 3.81 -18.59
CA GLN A 244 -18.58 3.91 -18.63
C GLN A 244 -18.22 5.31 -19.13
N ALA A 245 -17.53 6.09 -18.30
CA ALA A 245 -16.99 7.38 -18.70
C ALA A 245 -15.47 7.27 -18.84
N SER A 246 -14.95 7.61 -20.02
CA SER A 246 -13.55 7.96 -20.25
C SER A 246 -13.44 9.48 -20.22
N GLY A 247 -12.60 10.04 -19.35
CA GLY A 247 -12.44 11.49 -19.26
C GLY A 247 -11.02 11.90 -18.90
N ASP A 248 -10.57 13.02 -19.49
CA ASP A 248 -9.33 13.69 -19.10
C ASP A 248 -9.46 14.27 -17.69
N CYS A 249 -8.69 13.74 -16.74
CA CYS A 249 -8.53 14.31 -15.41
C CYS A 249 -7.47 15.43 -15.45
N ARG A 250 -7.79 16.63 -14.95
CA ARG A 250 -6.78 17.67 -14.67
C ARG A 250 -6.38 17.60 -13.19
N PRO A 251 -5.08 17.72 -12.85
CA PRO A 251 -4.68 17.97 -11.47
C PRO A 251 -5.13 19.39 -11.09
N GLY A 252 -5.95 19.50 -10.05
CA GLY A 252 -6.34 20.75 -9.41
C GLY A 252 -5.58 20.96 -8.11
#